data_AF-A0A7X9HPT8-F1
#
_entry.id   AF-A0A7X9HPT8-F1
#
_cell.length_a   1.000
_cell.length_b   1.000
_cell.length_c   1.000
_cell.angle_alpha   90.00
_cell.angle_beta   90.00
_cell.angle_gamma   90.00
#
_symmetry.space_group_name_H-M   'P 1'
#
loop_
_entity.id
_entity.type
_entity.pdbx_description
1 polymer ?
#
loop_
_entity_poly.entity_id
_entity_poly.type
_entity_poly.pdbx_seq_one_letter_code
_entity_poly.pdbx_strand_id
1 'polypeptide(L)'
;MVIKRLLILVGVVVILLASIFLFISRNKNSRFTNDELAQYKSVYQEYPVQFLRKALNAYLEHDSSKACILEIAVKKSDGKEMGIDGITTGLDAFDKKYYSSKFVVATYDDSKQFEGSKDIQIIFRDKPDRIFYALVGRNPEVEICLLGFNSKDNIDQDALKEMIRESEPHFSDPELAI
;
A
#
# COMPACT_ATOMS: atom_id res chain seq x y z
N MET A 1 -7.65 -45.59 43.04
CA MET A 1 -6.52 -45.42 42.09
C MET A 1 -6.96 -45.00 40.68
N VAL A 2 -8.17 -45.36 40.23
CA VAL A 2 -8.70 -45.06 38.88
C VAL A 2 -8.94 -43.56 38.63
N ILE A 3 -9.46 -42.83 39.61
CA ILE A 3 -9.81 -41.39 39.47
C ILE A 3 -8.58 -40.50 39.22
N LYS A 4 -7.44 -40.79 39.88
CA LYS A 4 -6.18 -40.05 39.64
C LYS A 4 -5.64 -40.24 38.22
N ARG A 5 -5.80 -41.44 37.64
CA ARG A 5 -5.37 -41.72 36.26
C ARG A 5 -6.27 -41.02 35.24
N LEU A 6 -7.57 -40.92 35.53
CA LEU A 6 -8.53 -40.21 34.69
C LEU A 6 -8.26 -38.69 34.65
N LEU A 7 -7.98 -38.07 35.80
CA LEU A 7 -7.66 -36.64 35.88
C LEU A 7 -6.36 -36.28 35.14
N ILE A 8 -5.35 -37.14 35.21
CA ILE A 8 -4.10 -36.95 34.45
C ILE A 8 -4.38 -37.05 32.94
N LEU A 9 -5.21 -38.00 32.52
CA LEU A 9 -5.56 -38.17 31.10
C LEU A 9 -6.32 -36.94 30.56
N VAL A 10 -7.27 -36.42 31.32
CA VAL A 10 -8.03 -35.20 30.95
C VAL A 10 -7.11 -33.98 30.87
N GLY A 11 -6.19 -33.82 31.82
CA GLY A 11 -5.20 -32.73 31.79
C GLY A 11 -4.32 -32.77 30.55
N VAL A 12 -3.85 -33.96 30.15
CA VAL A 12 -3.02 -34.13 28.94
C VAL A 12 -3.81 -33.81 27.67
N VAL A 13 -5.07 -34.23 27.58
CA VAL A 13 -5.94 -33.93 26.42
C VAL A 13 -6.20 -32.43 26.30
N VAL A 14 -6.45 -31.71 27.40
CA VAL A 14 -6.67 -30.26 27.37
C VAL A 14 -5.41 -29.51 26.92
N ILE A 15 -4.23 -29.93 27.38
CA ILE A 15 -2.95 -29.33 26.96
C ILE A 15 -2.70 -29.58 25.47
N LEU A 16 -2.98 -30.80 24.97
CA LEU A 16 -2.86 -31.12 23.55
C LEU A 16 -3.82 -30.28 22.70
N LEU A 17 -5.08 -30.15 23.10
CA LEU A 17 -6.07 -29.33 22.40
C LEU A 17 -5.68 -27.84 22.40
N ALA A 18 -5.18 -27.32 23.52
CA ALA A 18 -4.67 -25.94 23.58
C ALA A 18 -3.43 -25.73 22.70
N SER A 19 -2.54 -26.72 22.63
CA SER A 19 -1.35 -26.69 21.77
C SER A 19 -1.72 -26.72 20.29
N ILE A 20 -2.69 -27.56 19.92
CA ILE A 20 -3.23 -27.63 18.56
C ILE A 20 -3.93 -26.31 18.20
N PHE A 21 -4.73 -25.74 19.10
CA PHE A 21 -5.39 -24.46 18.88
C PHE A 21 -4.38 -23.31 18.71
N LEU A 22 -3.32 -23.28 19.52
CA LEU A 22 -2.21 -22.31 19.38
C LEU A 22 -1.43 -22.52 18.08
N PHE A 23 -1.21 -23.77 17.65
CA PHE A 23 -0.56 -24.10 16.38
C PHE A 23 -1.40 -23.67 15.17
N ILE A 24 -2.71 -23.99 15.17
CA ILE A 24 -3.66 -23.56 14.14
C ILE A 24 -3.77 -22.03 14.12
N SER A 25 -3.79 -21.37 15.28
CA SER A 25 -3.83 -19.90 15.39
C SER A 25 -2.54 -19.24 14.90
N ARG A 26 -1.35 -19.84 15.15
CA ARG A 26 -0.07 -19.38 14.58
C ARG A 26 0.02 -19.58 13.06
N ASN A 27 -0.72 -20.54 12.49
CA ASN A 27 -0.67 -20.85 11.06
C ASN A 27 -1.64 -20.02 10.20
N LYS A 28 -2.34 -19.03 10.80
CA LYS A 28 -3.03 -17.95 10.06
C LYS A 28 -2.08 -16.90 9.48
N ASN A 29 -0.78 -17.20 9.38
CA ASN A 29 0.10 -16.51 8.45
C ASN A 29 -0.25 -16.99 7.05
N SER A 30 -1.25 -16.36 6.43
CA SER A 30 -1.58 -16.54 5.03
C SER A 30 -0.35 -16.20 4.20
N ARG A 31 0.47 -17.20 3.90
CA ARG A 31 1.46 -17.13 2.85
C ARG A 31 0.67 -17.16 1.56
N PHE A 32 0.67 -16.05 0.82
CA PHE A 32 0.12 -15.99 -0.53
C PHE A 32 0.49 -17.25 -1.32
N THR A 33 -0.45 -17.72 -2.11
CA THR A 33 -0.17 -18.74 -3.13
C THR A 33 0.87 -18.19 -4.11
N ASN A 34 1.62 -19.08 -4.76
CA ASN A 34 2.60 -18.67 -5.77
C ASN A 34 1.96 -17.87 -6.92
N ASP A 35 0.69 -18.14 -7.24
CA ASP A 35 -0.06 -17.45 -8.29
C ASP A 35 -0.45 -16.03 -7.86
N GLU A 36 -0.90 -15.85 -6.62
CA GLU A 36 -1.17 -14.51 -6.06
C GLU A 36 0.11 -13.66 -5.99
N LEU A 37 1.24 -14.28 -5.64
CA LEU A 37 2.54 -13.63 -5.69
C LEU A 37 2.89 -13.21 -7.12
N ALA A 38 2.77 -14.11 -8.11
CA ALA A 38 3.09 -13.80 -9.50
C ALA A 38 2.20 -12.68 -10.07
N GLN A 39 0.90 -12.72 -9.79
CA GLN A 39 -0.04 -11.66 -10.18
C GLN A 39 0.35 -10.32 -9.54
N TYR A 40 0.66 -10.33 -8.26
CA TYR A 40 1.14 -9.14 -7.56
C TYR A 40 2.45 -8.60 -8.14
N LYS A 41 3.43 -9.48 -8.48
CA LYS A 41 4.68 -9.05 -9.14
C LYS A 41 4.42 -8.36 -10.48
N SER A 42 3.41 -8.80 -11.24
CA SER A 42 3.09 -8.18 -12.53
C SER A 42 2.64 -6.72 -12.40
N VAL A 43 2.00 -6.32 -11.28
CA VAL A 43 1.59 -4.93 -11.03
C VAL A 43 2.79 -3.97 -11.04
N TYR A 44 3.96 -4.40 -10.59
CA TYR A 44 5.17 -3.57 -10.62
C TYR A 44 5.79 -3.43 -12.01
N GLN A 45 5.39 -4.29 -12.94
CA GLN A 45 5.77 -4.20 -14.34
C GLN A 45 4.80 -3.29 -15.12
N GLU A 46 3.67 -2.90 -14.52
CA GLU A 46 2.72 -1.99 -15.13
C GLU A 46 3.32 -0.59 -15.27
N TYR A 47 3.20 -0.03 -16.47
CA TYR A 47 3.78 1.27 -16.80
C TYR A 47 3.33 2.41 -15.86
N PRO A 48 2.06 2.51 -15.43
CA PRO A 48 1.64 3.54 -14.46
C PRO A 48 2.36 3.46 -13.11
N VAL A 49 2.70 2.24 -12.63
CA VAL A 49 3.43 2.05 -11.37
C VAL A 49 4.89 2.47 -11.52
N GLN A 50 5.53 2.08 -12.63
CA GLN A 50 6.90 2.52 -12.94
C GLN A 50 6.97 4.04 -13.14
N PHE A 51 5.96 4.61 -13.80
CA PHE A 51 5.84 6.05 -14.00
C PHE A 51 5.69 6.79 -12.66
N LEU A 52 4.90 6.27 -11.72
CA LEU A 52 4.75 6.88 -10.40
C LEU A 52 6.11 7.05 -9.70
N ARG A 53 6.97 6.03 -9.74
CA ARG A 53 8.35 6.16 -9.23
C ARG A 53 9.14 7.25 -9.97
N LYS A 54 9.07 7.24 -11.29
CA LYS A 54 9.75 8.24 -12.13
C LYS A 54 9.32 9.66 -11.76
N ALA A 55 8.02 9.89 -11.56
CA ALA A 55 7.45 11.17 -11.16
C ALA A 55 7.93 11.61 -9.77
N LEU A 56 7.94 10.71 -8.78
CA LEU A 56 8.46 11.02 -7.44
C LEU A 56 9.95 11.40 -7.48
N ASN A 57 10.76 10.70 -8.29
CA ASN A 57 12.18 11.03 -8.46
C ASN A 57 12.37 12.39 -9.15
N ALA A 58 11.62 12.67 -10.23
CA ALA A 58 11.64 13.95 -10.92
C ALA A 58 11.27 15.12 -9.98
N TYR A 59 10.28 14.92 -9.10
CA TYR A 59 9.90 15.90 -8.08
C TYR A 59 11.03 16.14 -7.07
N LEU A 60 11.70 15.09 -6.58
CA LEU A 60 12.84 15.21 -5.66
C LEU A 60 14.05 15.92 -6.29
N GLU A 61 14.28 15.68 -7.59
CA GLU A 61 15.37 16.28 -8.36
C GLU A 61 15.07 17.70 -8.82
N HIS A 62 13.86 18.20 -8.61
CA HIS A 62 13.40 19.49 -9.12
C HIS A 62 13.51 19.63 -10.64
N ASP A 63 13.29 18.52 -11.37
CA ASP A 63 13.42 18.45 -12.82
C ASP A 63 12.13 17.98 -13.49
N SER A 64 11.27 18.94 -13.84
CA SER A 64 9.99 18.69 -14.50
C SER A 64 10.12 18.18 -15.94
N SER A 65 11.33 18.16 -16.53
CA SER A 65 11.54 17.58 -17.86
C SER A 65 11.56 16.05 -17.85
N LYS A 66 11.75 15.43 -16.67
CA LYS A 66 11.85 13.98 -16.53
C LYS A 66 10.51 13.26 -16.40
N ALA A 67 9.45 13.95 -15.98
CA ALA A 67 8.11 13.38 -15.87
C ALA A 67 7.05 14.48 -15.90
N CYS A 68 5.93 14.23 -16.58
CA CYS A 68 4.76 15.08 -16.48
C CYS A 68 4.08 14.95 -15.11
N ILE A 69 4.02 16.05 -14.37
CA ILE A 69 3.35 16.13 -13.06
C ILE A 69 2.45 17.35 -13.11
N LEU A 70 1.14 17.15 -12.96
CA LEU A 70 0.20 18.27 -12.98
C LEU A 70 0.32 19.10 -11.71
N GLU A 71 0.04 20.40 -11.80
CA GLU A 71 0.14 21.32 -10.66
C GLU A 71 -0.70 20.84 -9.46
N ILE A 72 -1.89 20.29 -9.69
CA ILE A 72 -2.77 19.73 -8.66
C ILE A 72 -2.13 18.55 -7.91
N ALA A 73 -1.23 17.80 -8.54
CA ALA A 73 -0.47 16.74 -7.89
C ALA A 73 0.69 17.29 -7.05
N VAL A 74 1.12 18.53 -7.26
CA VAL A 74 2.22 19.17 -6.52
C VAL A 74 1.69 20.05 -5.40
N LYS A 75 0.81 20.99 -5.72
CA LYS A 75 0.40 22.08 -4.83
C LYS A 75 -0.39 21.55 -3.65
N LYS A 76 0.05 21.92 -2.46
CA LYS A 76 -0.67 21.62 -1.21
C LYS A 76 -2.08 22.20 -1.23
N SER A 77 -3.07 21.37 -0.92
CA SER A 77 -4.47 21.77 -0.64
C SER A 77 -5.08 20.88 0.45
N ASP A 78 -6.08 21.40 1.15
CA ASP A 78 -6.86 20.68 2.18
C ASP A 78 -8.15 20.05 1.61
N GLY A 79 -8.24 19.92 0.28
CA GLY A 79 -9.35 19.25 -0.41
C GLY A 79 -10.65 20.06 -0.50
N LYS A 80 -10.81 21.10 0.32
CA LYS A 80 -12.07 21.87 0.42
C LYS A 80 -12.43 22.58 -0.87
N GLU A 81 -11.45 23.13 -1.57
CA GLU A 81 -11.65 23.79 -2.87
C GLU A 81 -12.16 22.81 -3.94
N MET A 82 -11.95 21.50 -3.74
CA MET A 82 -12.44 20.42 -4.59
C MET A 82 -13.74 19.78 -4.05
N GLY A 83 -14.30 20.32 -2.96
CA GLY A 83 -15.49 19.77 -2.30
C GLY A 83 -15.25 18.45 -1.59
N ILE A 84 -13.99 18.13 -1.24
CA ILE A 84 -13.64 16.89 -0.57
C ILE A 84 -13.09 17.20 0.82
N ASP A 85 -13.83 16.78 1.85
CA ASP A 85 -13.39 16.91 3.24
C ASP A 85 -12.51 15.72 3.68
N GLY A 86 -11.55 16.00 4.56
CA GLY A 86 -10.74 14.97 5.21
C GLY A 86 -9.61 14.39 4.34
N ILE A 87 -9.21 15.10 3.29
CA ILE A 87 -8.05 14.75 2.47
C ILE A 87 -7.05 15.91 2.44
N THR A 88 -5.77 15.55 2.48
CA THR A 88 -4.67 16.45 2.16
C THR A 88 -4.13 16.06 0.79
N THR A 89 -3.97 17.03 -0.11
CA THR A 89 -3.50 16.80 -1.49
C THR A 89 -2.23 17.56 -1.80
N GLY A 90 -1.50 17.08 -2.80
CA GLY A 90 -0.27 17.68 -3.30
C GLY A 90 0.98 17.10 -2.67
N LEU A 91 2.01 16.88 -3.47
CA LEU A 91 3.33 16.45 -3.01
C LEU A 91 3.94 17.44 -1.99
N ASP A 92 3.68 18.75 -2.13
CA ASP A 92 4.15 19.77 -1.20
C ASP A 92 3.52 19.68 0.20
N ALA A 93 2.49 18.84 0.37
CA ALA A 93 1.80 18.69 1.65
C ALA A 93 2.49 17.73 2.61
N PHE A 94 3.43 16.90 2.14
CA PHE A 94 4.04 15.83 2.92
C PHE A 94 5.56 15.97 2.98
N ASP A 95 6.18 15.27 3.94
CA ASP A 95 7.65 15.23 4.06
C ASP A 95 8.27 14.56 2.82
N LYS A 96 9.19 15.26 2.15
CA LYS A 96 9.88 14.73 0.95
C LYS A 96 10.61 13.41 1.21
N LYS A 97 10.96 13.09 2.46
CA LYS A 97 11.55 11.80 2.84
C LYS A 97 10.68 10.60 2.50
N TYR A 98 9.35 10.77 2.42
CA TYR A 98 8.47 9.72 1.90
C TYR A 98 8.88 9.33 0.48
N TYR A 99 9.10 10.31 -0.39
CA TYR A 99 9.32 10.08 -1.82
C TYR A 99 10.67 9.43 -2.12
N SER A 100 11.67 9.62 -1.25
CA SER A 100 12.95 8.90 -1.33
C SER A 100 12.84 7.44 -0.90
N SER A 101 11.76 7.07 -0.22
CA SER A 101 11.52 5.70 0.20
C SER A 101 10.95 4.87 -0.96
N LYS A 102 11.31 3.58 -0.98
CA LYS A 102 10.60 2.61 -1.80
C LYS A 102 9.15 2.49 -1.32
N PHE A 103 8.21 2.21 -2.22
CA PHE A 103 6.83 1.94 -1.85
C PHE A 103 6.39 0.53 -2.21
N VAL A 104 5.35 0.06 -1.52
CA VAL A 104 4.53 -1.06 -1.98
C VAL A 104 3.24 -0.54 -2.60
N VAL A 105 2.72 -1.29 -3.58
CA VAL A 105 1.40 -1.06 -4.15
C VAL A 105 0.40 -1.89 -3.35
N ALA A 106 -0.50 -1.23 -2.65
CA ALA A 106 -1.56 -1.87 -1.89
C ALA A 106 -2.78 -2.19 -2.78
N THR A 107 -3.15 -1.27 -3.67
CA THR A 107 -4.21 -1.49 -4.67
C THR A 107 -3.81 -0.86 -6.00
N TYR A 108 -4.30 -1.44 -7.08
CA TYR A 108 -4.08 -0.98 -8.45
C TYR A 108 -5.34 -1.23 -9.27
N ASP A 109 -6.13 -0.18 -9.47
CA ASP A 109 -7.45 -0.28 -10.08
C ASP A 109 -7.62 0.74 -11.22
N ASP A 110 -8.57 0.47 -12.12
CA ASP A 110 -9.03 1.48 -13.09
C ASP A 110 -9.74 2.61 -12.36
N SER A 111 -9.36 3.85 -12.67
CA SER A 111 -10.01 5.03 -12.11
C SER A 111 -11.43 5.14 -12.63
N LYS A 112 -12.39 5.31 -11.71
CA LYS A 112 -13.80 5.55 -12.07
C LYS A 112 -14.05 6.97 -12.55
N GLN A 113 -13.13 7.89 -12.26
CA GLN A 113 -13.30 9.31 -12.53
C GLN A 113 -12.67 9.73 -13.85
N PHE A 114 -11.57 9.08 -14.24
CA PHE A 114 -10.80 9.44 -15.44
C PHE A 114 -10.52 8.20 -16.27
N GLU A 115 -11.19 8.08 -17.41
CA GLU A 115 -11.04 6.96 -18.34
C GLU A 115 -9.57 6.77 -18.74
N GLY A 116 -9.10 5.52 -18.72
CA GLY A 116 -7.71 5.18 -19.06
C GLY A 116 -6.68 5.59 -17.99
N SER A 117 -7.12 6.03 -16.81
CA SER A 117 -6.26 6.33 -15.67
C SER A 117 -6.32 5.22 -14.61
N LYS A 118 -5.30 5.16 -13.76
CA LYS A 118 -5.17 4.21 -12.66
C LYS A 118 -5.21 4.92 -11.32
N ASP A 119 -6.03 4.37 -10.42
CA ASP A 119 -6.01 4.70 -9.00
C ASP A 119 -5.04 3.72 -8.32
N ILE A 120 -3.91 4.24 -7.83
CA ILE A 120 -2.84 3.45 -7.22
C ILE A 120 -2.76 3.83 -5.75
N GLN A 121 -2.97 2.86 -4.86
CA GLN A 121 -2.72 3.05 -3.43
C GLN A 121 -1.34 2.54 -3.10
N ILE A 122 -0.53 3.38 -2.44
CA ILE A 122 0.83 3.02 -2.05
C ILE A 122 1.09 3.27 -0.56
N ILE A 123 2.03 2.50 -0.02
CA ILE A 123 2.56 2.70 1.33
C ILE A 123 4.09 2.77 1.23
N PHE A 124 4.70 3.82 1.76
CA PHE A 124 6.15 3.95 1.77
C PHE A 124 6.77 3.07 2.86
N ARG A 125 7.82 2.33 2.50
CA ARG A 125 8.44 1.31 3.35
C ARG A 125 9.11 1.88 4.59
N ASP A 126 9.86 2.97 4.45
CA ASP A 126 10.66 3.49 5.55
C ASP A 126 9.80 4.29 6.54
N LYS A 127 8.56 4.63 6.14
CA LYS A 127 7.57 5.28 6.99
C LYS A 127 6.14 4.81 6.63
N PRO A 128 5.76 3.57 7.01
CA PRO A 128 4.47 2.99 6.65
C PRO A 128 3.38 3.46 7.62
N ASP A 129 3.22 4.77 7.77
CA ASP A 129 2.29 5.39 8.73
C ASP A 129 1.00 5.90 8.06
N ARG A 130 0.88 5.76 6.74
CA ARG A 130 -0.28 6.20 5.96
C ARG A 130 -0.35 5.55 4.58
N ILE A 131 -1.55 5.57 4.02
CA ILE A 131 -1.83 5.22 2.62
C ILE A 131 -1.81 6.50 1.79
N PHE A 132 -1.11 6.46 0.67
CA PHE A 132 -1.15 7.51 -0.34
C PHE A 132 -1.94 7.02 -1.54
N TYR A 133 -2.74 7.91 -2.10
CA TYR A 133 -3.54 7.70 -3.29
C TYR A 133 -2.89 8.50 -4.41
N ALA A 134 -2.51 7.81 -5.48
CA ALA A 134 -1.95 8.42 -6.67
C ALA A 134 -2.88 8.14 -7.85
N LEU A 135 -3.22 9.18 -8.60
CA LEU A 135 -3.92 9.07 -9.86
C LEU A 135 -2.91 9.24 -10.99
N VAL A 136 -2.68 8.19 -11.77
CA VAL A 136 -1.75 8.19 -12.90
C VAL A 136 -2.52 7.91 -14.18
N GLY A 137 -2.42 8.79 -15.16
CA GLY A 137 -3.22 8.68 -16.38
C GLY A 137 -2.78 9.64 -17.45
N ARG A 138 -3.48 9.66 -18.58
CA ARG A 138 -3.15 10.57 -19.69
C ARG A 138 -3.64 11.98 -19.38
N ASN A 139 -2.80 12.99 -19.62
CA ASN A 139 -3.25 14.36 -19.70
C ASN A 139 -3.96 14.63 -21.05
N PRO A 140 -4.62 15.80 -21.21
CA PRO A 140 -5.23 16.18 -22.49
C PRO A 140 -4.25 16.24 -23.68
N GLU A 141 -2.95 16.34 -23.43
CA GLU A 141 -1.88 16.35 -24.44
C GLU A 141 -1.35 14.94 -24.76
N VAL A 142 -2.02 13.88 -24.27
CA VAL A 142 -1.75 12.46 -24.51
C VAL A 142 -0.46 11.92 -23.87
N GLU A 143 0.18 12.69 -22.99
CA GLU A 143 1.29 12.22 -22.16
C GLU A 143 0.76 11.56 -20.87
N ILE A 144 1.41 10.49 -20.41
CA ILE A 144 1.11 9.97 -19.06
C ILE A 144 1.63 10.96 -18.02
N CYS A 145 0.82 11.25 -17.01
CA CYS A 145 1.13 12.23 -15.99
C CYS A 145 0.70 11.74 -14.62
N LEU A 146 1.33 12.29 -13.58
CA LEU A 146 0.80 12.23 -12.23
C LEU A 146 -0.30 13.29 -12.13
N LEU A 147 -1.54 12.84 -12.15
CA LEU A 147 -2.73 13.68 -12.20
C LEU A 147 -3.19 14.10 -10.81
N GLY A 148 -2.84 13.33 -9.77
CA GLY A 148 -3.19 13.63 -8.39
C GLY A 148 -2.38 12.81 -7.40
N PHE A 149 -2.14 13.39 -6.23
CA PHE A 149 -1.45 12.73 -5.13
C PHE A 149 -2.01 13.22 -3.80
N ASN A 150 -2.52 12.31 -2.97
CA ASN A 150 -3.21 12.68 -1.73
C ASN A 150 -3.15 11.59 -0.67
N SER A 151 -3.56 11.94 0.55
CA SER A 151 -3.74 11.03 1.67
C SER A 151 -4.91 11.50 2.53
N LYS A 152 -5.56 10.58 3.24
CA LYS A 152 -6.61 10.94 4.20
C LYS A 152 -6.00 11.59 5.42
N ASP A 153 -6.66 12.60 5.95
CA ASP A 153 -6.22 13.29 7.18
C ASP A 153 -6.31 12.36 8.39
N ASN A 154 -7.40 11.60 8.45
CA ASN A 154 -7.66 10.60 9.48
C ASN A 154 -7.48 9.21 8.89
N ILE A 155 -6.52 8.48 9.43
CA ILE A 155 -6.19 7.13 8.99
C ILE A 155 -6.75 6.14 10.00
N ASP A 156 -7.62 5.26 9.52
CA ASP A 156 -8.01 4.07 10.27
C ASP A 156 -6.78 3.19 10.48
N GLN A 157 -6.33 3.13 11.74
CA GLN A 157 -5.11 2.45 12.11
C GLN A 157 -5.23 0.93 11.97
N ASP A 158 -6.44 0.37 12.09
CA ASP A 158 -6.64 -1.06 11.96
C ASP A 158 -6.65 -1.46 10.49
N ALA A 159 -7.31 -0.66 9.64
CA ALA A 159 -7.23 -0.84 8.18
C ALA A 159 -5.80 -0.67 7.64
N LEU A 160 -5.04 0.31 8.15
CA LEU A 160 -3.63 0.49 7.77
C LEU A 160 -2.78 -0.73 8.16
N LYS A 161 -2.94 -1.23 9.39
CA LYS A 161 -2.19 -2.42 9.84
C LYS A 161 -2.54 -3.66 9.02
N GLU A 162 -3.82 -3.84 8.70
CA GLU A 162 -4.27 -4.93 7.85
C GLU A 162 -3.64 -4.85 6.46
N MET A 163 -3.68 -3.67 5.83
CA MET A 163 -3.07 -3.44 4.53
C MET A 163 -1.55 -3.62 4.53
N ILE A 164 -0.85 -3.16 5.58
CA ILE A 164 0.59 -3.39 5.75
C ILE A 164 0.88 -4.88 5.91
N ARG A 165 0.09 -5.60 6.71
CA ARG A 165 0.26 -7.04 6.93
C ARG A 165 0.04 -7.83 5.64
N GLU A 166 -0.98 -7.47 4.87
CA GLU A 166 -1.22 -8.04 3.55
C GLU A 166 -0.10 -7.69 2.58
N SER A 167 0.51 -6.51 2.71
CA SER A 167 1.61 -6.09 1.85
C SER A 167 3.01 -6.47 2.36
N GLU A 168 3.12 -7.04 3.57
CA GLU A 168 4.38 -7.34 4.29
C GLU A 168 5.35 -8.21 3.49
N PRO A 169 4.90 -9.29 2.81
CA PRO A 169 5.78 -10.12 2.00
C PRO A 169 6.46 -9.33 0.87
N HIS A 170 5.88 -8.21 0.45
CA HIS A 170 6.36 -7.38 -0.66
C HIS A 170 7.32 -6.29 -0.22
N PHE A 171 7.20 -5.80 1.02
CA PHE A 171 8.18 -4.89 1.61
C PHE A 171 9.58 -5.53 1.73
N SER A 172 9.64 -6.86 1.84
CA SER A 172 10.86 -7.64 2.03
C SER A 172 11.51 -8.09 0.72
N ASP A 173 10.80 -8.04 -0.41
CA ASP A 173 11.32 -8.42 -1.73
C ASP A 173 12.00 -7.19 -2.39
N PRO A 174 13.34 -7.17 -2.54
CA PRO A 174 14.06 -6.02 -3.06
C PRO A 174 13.72 -5.70 -4.53
N GLU A 175 13.16 -6.66 -5.28
CA GLU A 175 12.76 -6.51 -6.68
C GLU A 175 11.36 -5.89 -6.83
N LEU A 176 10.54 -5.92 -5.77
CA LEU A 176 9.17 -5.40 -5.80
C LEU A 176 9.08 -4.00 -5.21
N ALA A 177 9.95 -3.64 -4.29
CA ALA A 177 9.93 -2.30 -3.73
C ALA A 177 10.61 -1.32 -4.72
N ILE A 178 9.82 -0.47 -5.36
CA ILE A 178 10.27 0.57 -6.33
C ILE A 178 10.47 1.91 -5.64
#